data_AF-R7V394-F1
#
_entry.id   AF-R7V394-F1
#
_cell.length_a   1.000
_cell.length_b   1.000
_cell.length_c   1.000
_cell.angle_alpha   90.00
_cell.angle_beta   90.00
_cell.angle_gamma   90.00
#
_symmetry.space_group_name_H-M   'P 1'
#
loop_
_entity.id
_entity.type
_entity.pdbx_description
1 polymer ?
#
loop_
_entity_poly.entity_id
_entity_poly.type
_entity_poly.pdbx_seq_one_letter_code
_entity_poly.pdbx_strand_id
1 'polypeptide(L)'
;MRDFLQHPRAVAVGEMGLNYHQNISEAQRGAQIAVFHKQLLMAVELQKPMVIQCRDLGGSRAEIDCLAIMKSVVPRFHRIHRHCFGGSLHQMWSWKRCFPNTVFGFAGALLRHKCKFM
;
A
#
# COMPACT_ATOMS: atom_id res chain seq x y z
N MET A 1 -0.83 -19.58 -2.65
CA MET A 1 -1.45 -18.27 -2.31
C MET A 1 -2.93 -18.24 -2.64
N ARG A 2 -3.34 -18.56 -3.88
CA ARG A 2 -4.76 -18.59 -4.27
C ARG A 2 -5.61 -19.51 -3.38
N ASP A 3 -5.13 -20.72 -3.08
CA ASP A 3 -5.87 -21.66 -2.23
C ASP A 3 -6.12 -21.12 -0.81
N PHE A 4 -5.12 -20.46 -0.22
CA PHE A 4 -5.30 -19.79 1.09
C PHE A 4 -6.34 -18.67 1.04
N LEU A 5 -6.42 -17.93 -0.07
CA LEU A 5 -7.35 -16.83 -0.25
C LEU A 5 -8.79 -17.30 -0.52
N GLN A 6 -9.00 -18.56 -0.89
CA GLN A 6 -10.34 -19.16 -0.99
C GLN A 6 -10.95 -19.46 0.38
N HIS A 7 -10.15 -19.55 1.44
CA HIS A 7 -10.66 -19.80 2.78
C HIS A 7 -11.59 -18.64 3.22
N PRO A 8 -12.77 -18.91 3.81
CA PRO A 8 -13.75 -17.86 4.16
C PRO A 8 -13.22 -16.82 5.15
N ARG A 9 -12.28 -17.20 6.01
CA ARG A 9 -11.58 -16.27 6.93
C ARG A 9 -10.46 -15.44 6.29
N ALA A 10 -10.05 -15.72 5.05
CA ALA A 10 -9.08 -14.90 4.32
C ALA A 10 -9.79 -13.73 3.64
N VAL A 11 -10.09 -12.68 4.39
CA VAL A 11 -11.02 -11.61 3.96
C VAL A 11 -10.38 -10.50 3.11
N ALA A 12 -9.05 -10.48 2.97
CA ALA A 12 -8.31 -9.49 2.22
C ALA A 12 -7.02 -10.10 1.63
N VAL A 13 -6.40 -9.41 0.66
CA VAL A 13 -5.08 -9.75 0.15
C VAL A 13 -4.06 -8.75 0.70
N GLY A 14 -3.00 -9.25 1.30
CA GLY A 14 -1.91 -8.46 1.88
C GLY A 14 -1.30 -9.15 3.11
N GLU A 15 -0.36 -8.53 3.81
CA GLU A 15 0.23 -7.21 3.51
C GLU A 15 1.08 -7.24 2.23
N MET A 16 0.88 -6.24 1.37
CA MET A 16 1.61 -6.10 0.10
C MET A 16 1.93 -4.64 -0.20
N GLY A 17 2.91 -4.38 -1.06
CA GLY A 17 3.29 -3.03 -1.49
C GLY A 17 4.80 -2.82 -1.53
N LEU A 18 5.25 -1.61 -1.21
CA LEU A 18 6.63 -1.16 -1.44
C LEU A 18 7.24 -0.64 -0.14
N ASN A 19 8.37 -1.20 0.28
CA ASN A 19 9.08 -0.77 1.47
C ASN A 19 10.51 -0.37 1.12
N TYR A 20 10.70 0.94 0.97
CA TYR A 20 11.98 1.57 0.64
C TYR A 20 12.63 2.16 1.89
N HIS A 21 12.19 1.77 3.09
CA HIS A 21 12.70 2.32 4.35
C HIS A 21 14.14 1.92 4.70
N GLN A 22 14.64 0.84 4.12
CA GLN A 22 16.02 0.41 4.24
C GLN A 22 16.65 0.72 2.89
N ASN A 23 17.69 1.56 2.78
CA ASN A 23 18.39 1.88 1.53
C ASN A 23 18.45 0.68 0.55
N ILE A 24 17.46 0.56 -0.34
CA ILE A 24 17.30 -0.61 -1.20
C ILE A 24 18.06 -0.39 -2.51
N SER A 25 18.58 -1.47 -3.08
CA SER A 25 19.12 -1.45 -4.44
C SER A 25 18.01 -1.36 -5.48
N GLU A 26 18.33 -0.90 -6.69
CA GLU A 26 17.38 -0.90 -7.81
C GLU A 26 16.88 -2.32 -8.16
N ALA A 27 17.71 -3.35 -7.95
CA ALA A 27 17.30 -4.74 -8.13
C ALA A 27 16.22 -5.14 -7.11
N GLN A 28 16.40 -4.78 -5.84
CA GLN A 28 15.40 -5.01 -4.79
C GLN A 28 14.12 -4.23 -5.07
N ARG A 29 14.24 -2.98 -5.51
CA ARG A 29 13.11 -2.15 -5.94
C ARG A 29 12.32 -2.83 -7.07
N GLY A 30 13.01 -3.27 -8.12
CA GLY A 30 12.39 -3.98 -9.25
C GLY A 30 11.68 -5.27 -8.82
N ALA A 31 12.29 -6.04 -7.90
CA ALA A 31 11.68 -7.24 -7.36
C ALA A 31 10.41 -6.94 -6.55
N GLN A 32 10.43 -5.91 -5.69
CA GLN A 32 9.24 -5.49 -4.93
C GLN A 32 8.11 -5.06 -5.88
N ILE A 33 8.41 -4.27 -6.91
CA ILE A 33 7.45 -3.82 -7.93
C ILE A 33 6.83 -5.02 -8.66
N ALA A 34 7.65 -5.98 -9.09
CA ALA A 34 7.18 -7.15 -9.84
C ALA A 34 6.26 -8.05 -9.00
N VAL A 35 6.60 -8.29 -7.73
CA VAL A 35 5.76 -9.07 -6.81
C VAL A 35 4.48 -8.31 -6.49
N PHE A 36 4.58 -7.02 -6.18
CA PHE A 36 3.43 -6.18 -5.86
C PHE A 36 2.41 -6.17 -7.02
N HIS A 37 2.87 -5.98 -8.25
CA HIS A 37 2.00 -6.02 -9.44
C HIS A 37 1.23 -7.35 -9.55
N LYS A 38 1.89 -8.50 -9.34
CA LYS A 38 1.23 -9.82 -9.37
C LYS A 38 0.17 -9.96 -8.26
N GLN A 39 0.45 -9.43 -7.07
CA GLN A 39 -0.50 -9.47 -5.96
C GLN A 39 -1.71 -8.56 -6.20
N LEU A 40 -1.51 -7.39 -6.82
CA LEU A 40 -2.59 -6.49 -7.23
C LEU A 40 -3.55 -7.17 -8.22
N LEU A 41 -3.01 -7.80 -9.27
CA LEU A 41 -3.82 -8.54 -10.24
C LEU A 41 -4.67 -9.62 -9.56
N MET A 42 -4.07 -10.38 -8.64
CA MET A 42 -4.77 -11.41 -7.88
C MET A 42 -5.88 -10.83 -6.98
N ALA A 43 -5.62 -9.69 -6.33
CA ALA A 43 -6.62 -9.04 -5.46
C ALA A 43 -7.80 -8.46 -6.25
N VAL A 44 -7.54 -7.94 -7.46
CA VAL A 44 -8.58 -7.52 -8.41
C VAL A 44 -9.37 -8.72 -8.90
N GLU A 45 -8.72 -9.79 -9.35
CA GLU A 45 -9.36 -11.04 -9.80
C GLU A 45 -10.31 -11.60 -8.73
N LEU A 46 -9.87 -11.62 -7.47
CA LEU A 46 -10.65 -12.15 -6.35
C LEU A 46 -11.67 -11.16 -5.77
N GLN A 47 -11.72 -9.92 -6.25
CA GLN A 47 -12.58 -8.84 -5.72
C GLN A 47 -12.45 -8.62 -4.20
N LYS A 48 -11.29 -8.98 -3.63
CA LYS A 48 -11.02 -8.85 -2.19
C LYS A 48 -10.40 -7.49 -1.87
N PRO A 49 -10.73 -6.88 -0.71
CA PRO A 49 -10.01 -5.72 -0.22
C PRO A 49 -8.49 -5.93 -0.19
N MET A 50 -7.75 -4.85 -0.37
CA MET A 50 -6.29 -4.85 -0.36
C MET A 50 -5.76 -4.26 0.95
N VAL A 51 -4.74 -4.87 1.55
CA VAL A 51 -3.97 -4.28 2.66
C VAL A 51 -2.61 -3.84 2.11
N ILE A 52 -2.43 -2.52 1.98
CA ILE A 52 -1.27 -1.91 1.32
C ILE A 52 -0.31 -1.29 2.33
N GLN A 53 0.92 -1.79 2.33
CA GLN A 53 2.06 -1.16 2.97
C GLN A 53 2.90 -0.44 1.93
N CYS A 54 3.08 0.85 2.13
CA CYS A 54 3.99 1.67 1.36
C CYS A 54 4.82 2.51 2.36
N ARG A 55 6.14 2.48 2.25
CA ARG A 55 7.01 3.13 3.23
C ARG A 55 8.27 3.63 2.55
N ASP A 56 8.62 4.87 2.83
CA ASP A 56 9.81 5.55 2.33
C ASP A 56 10.87 5.72 3.44
N LEU A 57 12.14 5.87 3.02
CA LEU A 57 13.22 6.41 3.85
C LEU A 57 13.42 7.89 3.49
N GLY A 58 12.47 8.74 3.89
CA GLY A 58 12.41 10.13 3.44
C GLY A 58 12.02 10.28 1.96
N GLY A 59 11.52 11.46 1.59
CA GLY A 59 10.97 11.69 0.25
C GLY A 59 9.64 10.96 0.00
N SER A 60 9.38 10.61 -1.27
CA SER A 60 8.08 10.08 -1.74
C SER A 60 8.23 8.97 -2.81
N ARG A 61 9.36 8.27 -2.87
CA ARG A 61 9.67 7.38 -4.01
C ARG A 61 8.79 6.12 -4.01
N ALA A 62 8.61 5.49 -2.87
CA ALA A 62 7.71 4.35 -2.69
C ALA A 62 6.27 4.77 -2.96
N GLU A 63 5.86 5.95 -2.47
CA GLU A 63 4.54 6.50 -2.72
C GLU A 63 4.25 6.73 -4.21
N ILE A 64 5.19 7.32 -4.95
CA ILE A 64 5.09 7.55 -6.40
C ILE A 64 4.96 6.22 -7.15
N ASP A 65 5.87 5.27 -6.87
CA ASP A 65 5.87 3.97 -7.53
C ASP A 65 4.59 3.18 -7.19
N CYS A 66 4.16 3.19 -5.92
CA CYS A 66 2.99 2.47 -5.45
C CYS A 66 1.73 2.95 -6.15
N LEU A 67 1.49 4.27 -6.17
CA LEU A 67 0.34 4.85 -6.86
C LEU A 67 0.41 4.67 -8.38
N ALA A 68 1.61 4.73 -8.98
CA ALA A 68 1.77 4.52 -10.43
C ALA A 68 1.37 3.10 -10.84
N ILE A 69 1.87 2.09 -10.14
CA ILE A 69 1.56 0.68 -10.42
C ILE A 69 0.09 0.39 -10.10
N MET A 70 -0.44 0.89 -8.99
CA MET A 70 -1.84 0.68 -8.66
C MET A 70 -2.78 1.28 -9.70
N LYS A 71 -2.47 2.48 -10.23
CA LYS A 71 -3.31 3.12 -11.27
C LYS A 71 -3.38 2.33 -12.57
N SER A 72 -2.36 1.53 -12.88
CA SER A 72 -2.36 0.75 -14.13
C SER A 72 -3.20 -0.53 -14.04
N VAL A 73 -3.51 -1.02 -12.84
CA VAL A 73 -4.18 -2.33 -12.66
C VAL A 73 -5.39 -2.34 -11.74
N VAL A 74 -5.49 -1.42 -10.78
CA VAL A 74 -6.53 -1.44 -9.74
C VAL A 74 -7.71 -0.57 -10.17
N PRO A 75 -8.96 -1.09 -10.15
CA PRO A 75 -10.15 -0.27 -10.36
C PRO A 75 -10.21 0.90 -9.38
N ARG A 76 -10.60 2.08 -9.87
CA ARG A 76 -10.64 3.34 -9.09
C ARG A 76 -11.35 3.21 -7.73
N PHE A 77 -12.41 2.40 -7.67
CA PHE A 77 -13.24 2.25 -6.47
C PHE A 77 -12.94 0.96 -5.68
N HIS A 78 -11.82 0.28 -5.94
CA HIS A 78 -11.43 -0.89 -5.16
C HIS A 78 -11.22 -0.53 -3.69
N ARG A 79 -11.59 -1.44 -2.78
CA ARG A 79 -11.44 -1.23 -1.33
C ARG A 79 -9.99 -1.43 -0.92
N ILE A 80 -9.39 -0.40 -0.33
CA ILE A 80 -7.97 -0.40 0.06
C ILE A 80 -7.86 0.01 1.53
N HIS A 81 -7.17 -0.78 2.33
CA HIS A 81 -6.67 -0.39 3.64
C HIS A 81 -5.19 -0.06 3.52
N ARG A 82 -4.85 1.22 3.67
CA ARG A 82 -3.49 1.71 3.70
C ARG A 82 -2.91 1.51 5.10
N HIS A 83 -2.20 0.40 5.29
CA HIS A 83 -1.65 -0.02 6.58
C HIS A 83 -0.59 0.96 7.09
N CYS A 84 -0.55 1.13 8.42
CA CYS A 84 0.46 1.86 9.17
C CYS A 84 0.82 3.23 8.56
N PHE A 85 -0.21 4.01 8.25
CA PHE A 85 -0.05 5.32 7.64
C PHE A 85 0.60 6.30 8.62
N GLY A 86 1.80 6.75 8.26
CA GLY A 86 2.55 7.82 8.93
C GLY A 86 2.95 8.93 7.97
N GLY A 87 2.25 9.06 6.85
CA GLY A 87 2.52 10.06 5.81
C GLY A 87 1.89 11.42 6.09
N SER A 88 2.06 12.35 5.15
CA SER A 88 1.50 13.71 5.21
C SER A 88 0.05 13.76 4.71
N LEU A 89 -0.66 14.85 5.02
CA LEU A 89 -1.99 15.12 4.44
C LEU A 89 -1.95 15.13 2.90
N HIS A 90 -0.88 15.66 2.30
CA HIS A 90 -0.72 15.66 0.83
C HIS A 90 -0.69 14.24 0.25
N GLN A 91 0.02 13.32 0.91
CA GLN A 91 0.03 11.90 0.52
C GLN A 91 -1.37 11.30 0.71
N MET A 92 -2.02 11.53 1.85
CA MET A 92 -3.40 11.06 2.10
C MET A 92 -4.38 11.52 0.99
N TRP A 93 -4.30 12.79 0.59
CA TRP A 93 -5.11 13.34 -0.50
C TRP A 93 -4.78 12.74 -1.86
N SER A 94 -3.50 12.48 -2.13
CA SER A 94 -3.07 11.80 -3.36
C SER A 94 -3.69 10.40 -3.46
N TRP A 95 -3.67 9.62 -2.37
CA TRP A 95 -4.38 8.35 -2.29
C TRP A 95 -5.88 8.50 -2.53
N LYS A 96 -6.56 9.39 -1.81
CA LYS A 96 -8.02 9.59 -1.95
C LYS A 96 -8.43 10.06 -3.35
N ARG A 97 -7.62 10.87 -4.02
CA ARG A 97 -7.88 11.32 -5.39
C ARG A 97 -7.80 10.17 -6.40
N CYS A 98 -6.85 9.25 -6.20
CA CYS A 98 -6.65 8.09 -7.07
C CYS A 98 -7.65 6.98 -6.78
N PHE A 99 -7.85 6.69 -5.48
CA PHE A 99 -8.65 5.60 -4.95
C PHE A 99 -9.53 6.08 -3.78
N PRO A 100 -10.74 6.61 -4.06
CA PRO A 100 -11.59 7.25 -3.05
C PRO A 100 -11.97 6.34 -1.86
N ASN A 101 -12.05 5.03 -2.11
CA ASN A 101 -12.38 4.00 -1.11
C ASN A 101 -11.20 3.59 -0.23
N THR A 102 -10.07 4.29 -0.31
CA THR A 102 -8.92 4.05 0.58
C THR A 102 -9.25 4.47 2.00
N VAL A 103 -9.03 3.59 2.98
CA VAL A 103 -9.02 3.92 4.42
C VAL A 103 -7.59 3.82 4.96
N PHE A 104 -7.24 4.64 5.96
CA PHE A 104 -5.88 4.75 6.48
C PHE A 104 -5.80 4.16 7.90
N GLY A 105 -4.89 3.23 8.10
CA GLY A 105 -4.65 2.62 9.41
C GLY A 105 -3.59 3.42 10.17
N PHE A 106 -3.96 4.00 11.30
CA PHE A 106 -3.03 4.70 12.19
C PHE A 106 -2.61 3.75 13.32
N ALA A 107 -1.31 3.63 13.57
CA ALA A 107 -0.75 2.69 14.54
C ALA A 107 0.23 3.38 15.50
N GLY A 108 0.68 2.66 16.54
CA GLY A 108 1.60 3.17 17.57
C GLY A 108 2.92 3.72 17.03
N ALA A 109 3.28 3.44 15.77
CA ALA A 109 4.41 4.08 15.09
C ALA A 109 4.34 5.61 15.11
N LEU A 110 3.13 6.20 15.12
CA LEU A 110 2.93 7.65 15.23
C LEU A 110 3.44 8.22 16.55
N LEU A 111 3.42 7.43 17.63
CA LEU A 111 3.86 7.86 18.95
C LEU A 111 5.39 7.97 19.06
N ARG A 112 6.14 7.44 18.08
CA ARG A 112 7.62 7.50 18.07
C ARG A 112 8.14 8.87 17.64
N HIS A 113 7.34 9.63 16.89
CA HIS A 113 7.62 11.03 16.64
C HIS A 113 6.89 11.81 17.73
N LYS A 114 7.63 12.44 18.67
CA LYS A 114 7.03 13.40 19.60
C LYS A 114 6.10 14.31 18.81
N CYS A 115 4.81 14.27 19.12
CA CYS A 115 3.78 15.08 18.47
C CYS A 115 4.28 16.52 18.33
N LYS A 116 4.61 16.94 17.11
CA LYS A 116 4.60 18.36 16.73
C LYS A 116 3.21 18.73 16.20
N PHE A 117 2.18 18.26 16.90
CA PHE A 117 0.84 18.83 16.81
C PHE A 117 0.73 19.81 17.96
N MET A 118 1.41 20.95 17.80
CA MET A 118 1.20 22.18 18.55
C MET A 118 1.50 23.34 17.61
#